data_AF-A0A8C0SA86-F1
#
_entry.id   AF-A0A8C0SA86-F1
#
_cell.length_a   1.000
_cell.length_b   1.000
_cell.length_c   1.000
_cell.angle_alpha   90.00
_cell.angle_beta   90.00
_cell.angle_gamma   90.00
#
_symmetry.space_group_name_H-M   'P 1'
#
loop_
_entity.id
_entity.type
_entity.pdbx_description
1 polymer ?
#
loop_
_entity_poly.entity_id
_entity_poly.type
_entity_poly.pdbx_seq_one_letter_code
_entity_poly.pdbx_strand_id
1 'polypeptide(L)'
;MIVSSTPFRYLLTPIVQKSVQNRIQSLNWEEMEKSPCIPEIDDSEFCIRIPGGGITKTLYDEGCSKEIPVVVLLKFVSEGDNIPDALGLVEYLNEWLQIIKPCCDDPTASALQWKMPSSWRLLFGSGLPPALF
;
A
#
# COMPACT_ATOMS: atom_id res chain seq x y z
N MET A 1 20.17 4.92 7.77
CA MET A 1 19.94 4.03 6.62
C MET A 1 18.95 4.75 5.73
N ILE A 2 19.41 5.33 4.61
CA ILE A 2 18.54 6.10 3.71
C ILE A 2 17.84 5.07 2.83
N VAL A 3 16.55 4.86 3.04
CA VAL A 3 15.72 4.05 2.14
C VAL A 3 15.48 4.91 0.89
N SER A 4 16.19 4.62 -0.20
CA SER A 4 16.08 5.35 -1.48
C SER A 4 15.10 4.72 -2.46
N SER A 5 14.37 3.67 -2.05
CA SER A 5 13.30 3.05 -2.85
C SER A 5 11.96 3.72 -2.59
N THR A 6 11.05 3.65 -3.56
CA THR A 6 9.66 4.07 -3.36
C THR A 6 9.04 3.23 -2.25
N PRO A 7 8.38 3.80 -1.23
CA PRO A 7 7.97 3.05 -0.02
C PRO A 7 6.80 2.07 -0.25
N PHE A 8 6.33 1.93 -1.47
CA PHE A 8 5.24 1.03 -1.84
C PHE A 8 5.78 -0.36 -2.18
N ARG A 9 5.08 -1.39 -1.71
CA ARG A 9 5.34 -2.79 -2.06
C ARG A 9 4.05 -3.49 -2.43
N TYR A 10 4.16 -4.49 -3.28
CA TYR A 10 3.08 -5.41 -3.56
C TYR A 10 3.46 -6.87 -3.31
N LEU A 11 2.45 -7.71 -3.09
CA LEU A 11 2.55 -9.16 -3.12
C LEU A 11 1.37 -9.74 -3.90
N LEU A 12 1.65 -10.76 -4.70
CA LEU A 12 0.64 -11.51 -5.43
C LEU A 12 0.68 -12.97 -5.00
N THR A 13 -0.49 -13.54 -4.80
CA THR A 13 -0.62 -15.01 -4.72
C THR A 13 -0.30 -15.63 -6.08
N PRO A 14 0.24 -16.87 -6.14
CA PRO A 14 0.63 -17.51 -7.39
C PRO A 14 -0.48 -17.59 -8.44
N ILE A 15 -1.74 -17.77 -7.99
CA ILE A 15 -2.91 -17.80 -8.88
C ILE A 15 -3.14 -16.45 -9.57
N VAL A 16 -2.97 -15.34 -8.85
CA VAL A 16 -3.12 -13.99 -9.41
C VAL A 16 -1.95 -13.66 -10.32
N GLN A 17 -0.71 -13.96 -9.89
CA GLN A 17 0.51 -13.63 -10.62
C GLN A 17 0.45 -14.07 -12.09
N LYS A 18 -0.01 -15.31 -12.36
CA LYS A 18 -0.17 -15.83 -13.72
C LYS A 18 -1.10 -15.00 -14.61
N SER A 19 -2.14 -14.41 -14.03
CA SER A 19 -3.16 -13.65 -14.77
C SER A 19 -2.82 -12.18 -14.99
N VAL A 20 -2.04 -11.56 -14.09
CA VAL A 20 -1.80 -10.11 -14.09
C VAL A 20 -0.35 -9.70 -14.33
N GLN A 21 0.56 -10.66 -14.55
CA GLN A 21 2.00 -10.43 -14.70
C GLN A 21 2.33 -9.27 -15.66
N ASN A 22 1.77 -9.30 -16.88
CA ASN A 22 2.05 -8.28 -17.89
C ASN A 22 1.59 -6.88 -17.45
N ARG A 23 0.44 -6.80 -16.75
CA ARG A 23 -0.10 -5.53 -16.27
C ARG A 23 0.73 -4.96 -15.13
N ILE A 24 1.12 -5.79 -14.17
CA ILE A 24 1.99 -5.38 -13.06
C ILE A 24 3.37 -4.95 -13.55
N GLN A 25 3.95 -5.66 -14.52
CA GLN A 25 5.22 -5.26 -15.13
C GLN A 25 5.14 -3.88 -15.79
N SER A 26 4.02 -3.55 -16.43
CA SER A 26 3.83 -2.22 -17.06
C SER A 26 3.72 -1.08 -16.04
N LEU A 27 3.39 -1.37 -14.79
CA LEU A 27 3.25 -0.38 -13.72
C LEU A 27 4.58 -0.05 -13.05
N ASN A 28 5.65 -0.81 -13.31
CA ASN A 28 6.98 -0.62 -12.70
C ASN A 28 6.93 -0.57 -11.16
N TRP A 29 6.06 -1.39 -10.57
CA TRP A 29 5.92 -1.52 -9.13
C TRP A 29 7.01 -2.41 -8.52
N GLU A 30 7.31 -2.20 -7.24
CA GLU A 30 8.34 -2.95 -6.52
C GLU A 30 7.71 -4.08 -5.69
N GLU A 31 8.13 -5.32 -5.91
CA GLU A 31 7.66 -6.47 -5.15
C GLU A 31 8.26 -6.46 -3.74
N MET A 32 7.49 -6.94 -2.75
CA MET A 32 7.95 -7.05 -1.37
C MET A 32 9.19 -7.93 -1.24
N GLU A 33 10.17 -7.44 -0.51
CA GLU A 33 11.45 -8.12 -0.32
C GLU A 33 11.30 -9.39 0.53
N LYS A 34 12.10 -10.40 0.15
CA LYS A 34 12.30 -11.59 0.97
C LYS A 34 13.55 -11.40 1.81
N SER A 35 13.48 -11.82 3.07
CA SER A 35 14.59 -11.72 4.02
C SER A 35 14.75 -13.04 4.77
N PRO A 36 15.92 -13.34 5.34
CA PRO A 36 16.10 -14.51 6.18
C PRO A 36 15.06 -14.54 7.32
N CYS A 37 14.41 -15.69 7.50
CA CYS A 37 13.45 -15.89 8.58
C CYS A 37 14.09 -15.81 9.95
N ILE A 38 15.37 -16.10 10.10
CA ILE A 38 16.12 -15.85 11.32
C ILE A 38 17.30 -14.95 10.94
N PRO A 39 17.36 -13.72 11.48
CA PRO A 39 18.52 -12.86 11.29
C PRO A 39 19.80 -13.58 11.72
N GLU A 40 20.88 -13.35 11.00
CA GLU A 40 22.24 -13.83 11.37
C GLU A 40 22.45 -15.36 11.28
N ILE A 41 21.48 -16.11 10.72
CA ILE A 41 21.65 -17.54 10.40
C ILE A 41 21.74 -17.69 8.88
N ASP A 42 22.90 -18.11 8.39
CA ASP A 42 23.25 -18.17 6.95
C ASP A 42 22.39 -19.19 6.17
N ASP A 43 21.98 -20.28 6.83
CA ASP A 43 21.12 -21.33 6.25
C ASP A 43 19.61 -21.12 6.52
N SER A 44 19.20 -19.93 6.97
CA SER A 44 17.78 -19.65 7.19
C SER A 44 17.03 -19.58 5.86
N GLU A 45 15.84 -20.21 5.80
CA GLU A 45 14.91 -19.99 4.70
C GLU A 45 14.57 -18.49 4.57
N PHE A 46 14.34 -18.04 3.34
CA PHE A 46 13.88 -16.69 3.05
C PHE A 46 12.37 -16.62 3.18
N CYS A 47 11.87 -15.68 3.98
CA CYS A 47 10.44 -15.38 4.08
C CYS A 47 10.13 -13.91 3.89
N ILE A 48 8.88 -13.68 3.53
CA ILE A 48 8.26 -12.36 3.48
C ILE A 48 7.93 -11.95 4.90
N ARG A 49 8.38 -10.75 5.31
CA ARG A 49 8.11 -10.16 6.62
C ARG A 49 7.36 -8.86 6.45
N ILE A 50 6.15 -8.75 7.01
CA ILE A 50 5.33 -7.53 6.96
C ILE A 50 5.20 -6.98 8.39
N PRO A 51 6.22 -6.26 8.90
CA PRO A 51 6.16 -5.70 10.25
C PRO A 51 5.00 -4.71 10.36
N GLY A 52 4.23 -4.79 11.45
CA GLY A 52 3.03 -3.95 11.63
C GLY A 52 1.86 -4.30 10.69
N GLY A 53 1.99 -5.32 9.82
CA GLY A 53 0.98 -5.69 8.84
C GLY A 53 -0.25 -6.42 9.41
N GLY A 54 -0.27 -6.73 10.71
CA GLY A 54 -1.37 -7.45 11.35
C GLY A 54 -1.68 -8.78 10.65
N ILE A 55 -2.95 -9.01 10.33
CA ILE A 55 -3.42 -10.24 9.66
C ILE A 55 -3.01 -10.35 8.19
N THR A 56 -2.44 -9.29 7.60
CA THR A 56 -2.12 -9.23 6.16
C THR A 56 -1.23 -10.39 5.72
N LYS A 57 -0.19 -10.69 6.50
CA LYS A 57 0.71 -11.81 6.20
C LYS A 57 -0.04 -13.15 6.22
N THR A 58 -0.85 -13.37 7.25
CA THR A 58 -1.66 -14.59 7.36
C THR A 58 -2.63 -14.73 6.19
N LEU A 59 -3.31 -13.66 5.78
CA LEU A 59 -4.20 -13.69 4.62
C LEU A 59 -3.46 -14.02 3.32
N TYR A 60 -2.25 -13.48 3.16
CA TYR A 60 -1.39 -13.81 2.01
C TYR A 60 -0.95 -15.27 2.04
N ASP A 61 -0.44 -15.76 3.17
CA ASP A 61 0.05 -17.14 3.33
C ASP A 61 -1.10 -18.15 3.11
N GLU A 62 -2.27 -17.89 3.70
CA GLU A 62 -3.48 -18.69 3.48
C GLU A 62 -3.95 -18.63 2.02
N GLY A 63 -3.86 -17.46 1.39
CA GLY A 63 -4.20 -17.30 -0.02
C GLY A 63 -3.29 -18.11 -0.94
N CYS A 64 -1.99 -18.14 -0.64
CA CYS A 64 -1.03 -19.00 -1.32
C CYS A 64 -1.35 -20.48 -1.10
N SER A 65 -1.62 -20.90 0.13
CA SER A 65 -1.86 -22.32 0.47
C SER A 65 -3.20 -22.86 -0.04
N LYS A 66 -4.24 -22.02 -0.10
CA LYS A 66 -5.60 -22.40 -0.49
C LYS A 66 -5.96 -21.99 -1.92
N GLU A 67 -4.97 -21.51 -2.67
CA GLU A 67 -5.14 -21.01 -4.04
C GLU A 67 -6.23 -19.92 -4.15
N ILE A 68 -6.38 -19.09 -3.11
CA ILE A 68 -7.32 -17.97 -3.10
C ILE A 68 -6.63 -16.76 -3.71
N PRO A 69 -7.27 -16.05 -4.66
CA PRO A 69 -6.68 -14.87 -5.27
C PRO A 69 -6.61 -13.72 -4.26
N VAL A 70 -5.41 -13.48 -3.74
CA VAL A 70 -5.10 -12.35 -2.86
C VAL A 70 -4.02 -11.49 -3.50
N VAL A 71 -4.21 -10.16 -3.39
CA VAL A 71 -3.20 -9.14 -3.68
C VAL A 71 -3.05 -8.25 -2.46
N VAL A 72 -1.82 -8.00 -2.08
CA VAL A 72 -1.48 -7.07 -1.00
C VAL A 72 -0.79 -5.87 -1.62
N LEU A 73 -1.25 -4.67 -1.25
CA LEU A 73 -0.54 -3.41 -1.47
C LEU A 73 -0.26 -2.82 -0.09
N LEU A 74 0.98 -2.38 0.14
CA LEU A 74 1.37 -1.75 1.39
C LEU A 74 2.32 -0.58 1.12
N LYS A 75 2.35 0.37 2.05
CA LYS A 75 3.30 1.47 2.08
C LYS A 75 4.00 1.46 3.44
N PHE A 76 5.31 1.56 3.45
CA PHE A 76 6.06 1.83 4.68
C PHE A 76 5.93 3.30 5.03
N VAL A 77 5.42 3.58 6.23
CA VAL A 77 5.14 4.94 6.70
C VAL A 77 5.73 5.16 8.08
N SER A 78 6.05 6.41 8.38
CA SER A 78 6.42 6.85 9.72
C SER A 78 5.16 7.14 10.55
N GLU A 79 5.28 7.18 11.87
CA GLU A 79 4.17 7.63 12.73
C GLU A 79 3.85 9.12 12.50
N GLY A 80 2.57 9.50 12.62
CA GLY A 80 2.12 10.88 12.48
C GLY A 80 0.88 11.02 11.59
N ASP A 81 0.81 12.12 10.85
CA ASP A 81 -0.23 12.38 9.87
C ASP A 81 0.04 11.59 8.57
N ASN A 82 -0.60 10.43 8.48
CA ASN A 82 -0.50 9.52 7.36
C ASN A 82 -1.62 9.72 6.31
N ILE A 83 -2.35 10.84 6.34
CA ILE A 83 -3.35 11.18 5.32
C ILE A 83 -2.75 11.16 3.90
N PRO A 84 -1.60 11.83 3.63
CA PRO A 84 -0.99 11.82 2.30
C PRO A 84 -0.55 10.40 1.88
N ASP A 85 -0.08 9.61 2.85
CA ASP A 85 0.34 8.24 2.61
C ASP A 85 -0.82 7.32 2.23
N ALA A 86 -1.95 7.45 2.93
CA ALA A 86 -3.18 6.73 2.63
C ALA A 86 -3.69 7.10 1.22
N LEU A 87 -3.65 8.38 0.86
CA LEU A 87 -4.03 8.84 -0.48
C LEU A 87 -3.10 8.29 -1.55
N GLY A 88 -1.78 8.33 -1.32
CA GLY A 88 -0.81 7.73 -2.22
C GLY A 88 -1.05 6.23 -2.42
N LEU A 89 -1.44 5.48 -1.39
CA LEU A 89 -1.78 4.05 -1.53
C LEU A 89 -3.04 3.82 -2.37
N VAL A 90 -4.03 4.70 -2.25
CA VAL A 90 -5.25 4.63 -3.06
C VAL A 90 -4.97 5.03 -4.51
N GLU A 91 -4.13 6.04 -4.75
CA GLU A 91 -3.68 6.42 -6.09
C GLU A 91 -2.88 5.29 -6.74
N TYR A 92 -1.96 4.67 -5.99
CA TYR A 92 -1.23 3.49 -6.42
C TYR A 92 -2.19 2.37 -6.84
N LEU A 93 -3.19 2.03 -6.01
CA LEU A 93 -4.24 1.08 -6.41
C LEU A 93 -4.98 1.51 -7.69
N ASN A 94 -5.25 2.81 -7.84
CA ASN A 94 -5.98 3.35 -8.99
C ASN A 94 -5.15 3.36 -10.29
N GLU A 95 -3.82 3.47 -10.23
CA GLU A 95 -2.96 3.27 -11.40
C GLU A 95 -3.19 1.89 -12.01
N TRP A 96 -3.32 0.88 -11.16
CA TRP A 96 -3.62 -0.47 -11.62
C TRP A 96 -5.07 -0.62 -12.05
N LEU A 97 -6.04 -0.35 -11.18
CA LEU A 97 -7.44 -0.72 -11.41
C LEU A 97 -8.24 0.30 -12.21
N GLN A 98 -7.77 1.56 -12.28
CA GLN A 98 -8.45 2.66 -12.98
C GLN A 98 -9.91 2.82 -12.52
N ILE A 99 -10.13 2.73 -11.20
CA ILE A 99 -11.45 2.82 -10.52
C ILE A 99 -12.07 4.18 -10.79
N ILE A 100 -11.30 5.24 -10.58
CA ILE A 100 -11.70 6.62 -10.91
C ILE A 100 -10.95 7.01 -12.17
N LYS A 101 -11.71 7.46 -13.17
CA LYS A 101 -11.15 8.03 -14.40
C LYS A 101 -10.91 9.53 -14.22
N PRO A 102 -9.85 10.09 -14.79
CA PRO A 102 -9.70 11.54 -14.89
C PRO A 102 -10.95 12.12 -15.54
N CYS A 103 -11.49 13.22 -14.99
CA CYS A 103 -12.59 13.92 -15.62
C CYS A 103 -12.05 14.56 -16.91
N CYS A 104 -12.47 14.05 -18.08
CA CYS A 104 -11.87 14.39 -19.37
C CYS A 104 -12.15 15.82 -19.86
N ASP A 105 -12.97 16.60 -19.17
CA ASP A 105 -13.52 17.84 -19.73
C ASP A 105 -12.77 19.12 -19.32
N ASP A 106 -11.78 19.04 -18.44
CA ASP A 106 -11.00 20.21 -18.04
C ASP A 106 -9.49 19.90 -17.87
N PRO A 107 -8.62 20.38 -18.79
CA PRO A 107 -7.16 20.22 -18.69
C PRO A 107 -6.55 20.94 -17.48
N THR A 108 -7.30 21.78 -16.77
CA THR A 108 -6.87 22.47 -15.54
C THR A 108 -7.40 21.84 -14.26
N ALA A 109 -8.30 20.85 -14.36
CA ALA A 109 -8.77 20.08 -13.21
C ALA A 109 -7.68 19.11 -12.76
N SER A 110 -6.79 19.61 -11.90
CA SER A 110 -5.80 18.80 -11.21
C SER A 110 -6.49 17.72 -10.37
N ALA A 111 -6.04 16.48 -10.61
CA ALA A 111 -6.11 15.31 -9.73
C ALA A 111 -7.49 14.68 -9.47
N LEU A 112 -7.50 13.36 -9.51
CA LEU A 112 -8.61 12.49 -9.12
C LEU A 112 -9.19 12.96 -7.76
N GLN A 113 -10.46 13.34 -7.71
CA GLN A 113 -11.04 13.93 -6.50
C GLN A 113 -11.43 12.85 -5.49
N TRP A 114 -10.46 12.35 -4.73
CA TRP A 114 -10.73 11.52 -3.57
C TRP A 114 -11.50 12.32 -2.52
N LYS A 115 -12.62 11.77 -2.03
CA LYS A 115 -13.39 12.39 -0.96
C LYS A 115 -12.93 11.87 0.39
N MET A 116 -12.39 12.77 1.21
CA MET A 116 -11.98 12.41 2.58
C MET A 116 -13.20 12.09 3.45
N PRO A 117 -13.16 11.04 4.28
CA PRO A 117 -14.18 10.77 5.27
C PRO A 117 -14.31 11.93 6.26
N SER A 118 -15.54 12.25 6.69
CA SER A 118 -15.79 13.31 7.68
C SER A 118 -15.12 13.04 9.03
N SER A 119 -14.90 11.75 9.37
CA SER A 119 -14.16 11.33 10.56
C SER A 119 -12.70 11.82 10.57
N TRP A 120 -12.11 12.14 9.42
CA TRP A 120 -10.73 12.61 9.34
C TRP A 120 -10.55 14.05 9.87
N ARG A 121 -11.62 14.84 9.90
CA ARG A 121 -11.58 16.24 10.35
C ARG A 121 -11.09 16.43 11.78
N LEU A 122 -11.29 15.43 12.63
CA LEU A 122 -10.97 15.48 14.06
C LEU A 122 -9.96 14.40 14.48
N LEU A 123 -9.16 13.87 13.54
CA LEU A 123 -8.12 12.85 13.83
C LEU A 123 -7.18 13.29 14.95
N PHE A 124 -6.88 14.59 15.02
CA PHE A 124 -6.01 15.19 16.02
C PHE A 124 -6.78 16.03 17.06
N GLY A 125 -8.09 15.78 17.21
CA GLY A 125 -8.98 16.56 18.08
C GLY A 125 -9.50 17.85 17.44
N SER A 126 -10.26 18.64 18.21
CA SER A 126 -10.95 19.85 17.74
C SER A 126 -10.09 21.12 17.74
N GLY A 127 -8.77 21.00 17.85
CA GLY A 127 -7.88 22.14 18.11
C GLY A 127 -8.11 22.75 19.50
N LEU A 128 -7.24 23.69 19.88
CA LEU A 128 -7.44 24.48 21.09
C LEU A 128 -8.58 25.49 20.85
N PRO A 129 -9.51 25.67 21.81
CA PRO A 129 -10.53 26.69 21.72
C PRO A 129 -9.92 28.06 21.37
N PRO A 130 -10.47 28.81 20.40
CA PRO A 130 -9.95 30.13 20.04
C PRO A 130 -9.90 31.09 21.24
N ALA A 131 -10.74 30.88 22.25
CA ALA A 131 -10.78 31.66 23.48
C ALA A 131 -9.53 31.51 24.39
N LEU A 132 -8.59 30.62 24.05
CA LEU A 132 -7.32 30.46 24.76
C LEU A 132 -6.18 31.30 24.14
N PHE A 133 -6.45 32.09 23.09
CA PHE A 133 -5.50 32.98 22.41
C PHE A 133 -5.99 34.43 22.37
#